data_AF-A0A3Q0DMU3-F1
#
_entry.id   AF-A0A3Q0DMU3-F1
#
_cell.length_a   1.000
_cell.length_b   1.000
_cell.length_c   1.000
_cell.angle_alpha   90.00
_cell.angle_beta   90.00
_cell.angle_gamma   90.00
#
_symmetry.space_group_name_H-M   'P 1'
#
loop_
_entity.id
_entity.type
_entity.pdbx_description
1 polymer ?
#
loop_
_entity_poly.entity_id
_entity_poly.type
_entity_poly.pdbx_seq_one_letter_code
_entity_poly.pdbx_strand_id
1 'polypeptide(L)'
;MPQLDGLIQQCGETMKETVNVKTAGNYGLDSVKKKCLEWFLNNLMTHQDVELLKELSINVMKQLIGSSNLFVMQVEMDVYTALKQWMFLQLVPSWNGSLKQLLTETDVWFSKRKRDFEGMPFLETEQGKPFVSVFRHLRLQYIISDLASARIIEQDSLVPSE
;
A
#
# COMPACT_ATOMS: atom_id res chain seq x y z
N MET A 1 -7.44 -31.16 4.23
CA MET A 1 -6.83 -29.83 4.05
C MET A 1 -6.06 -29.45 5.30
N PRO A 2 -4.75 -29.73 5.36
CA PRO A 2 -3.85 -28.94 6.22
C PRO A 2 -2.43 -28.70 5.63
N GLN A 3 -2.21 -28.87 4.32
CA GLN A 3 -0.86 -28.75 3.72
C GLN A 3 -0.51 -27.35 3.18
N LEU A 4 -1.43 -26.38 3.27
CA LEU A 4 -1.22 -25.03 2.69
C LEU A 4 -0.54 -24.06 3.68
N ASP A 5 -0.80 -24.20 4.98
CA ASP A 5 -0.22 -23.33 6.01
C ASP A 5 1.29 -23.52 6.17
N GLY A 6 1.79 -24.76 6.03
CA GLY A 6 3.22 -25.05 6.07
C GLY A 6 3.99 -24.49 4.86
N LEU A 7 3.34 -24.35 3.71
CA LEU A 7 3.92 -23.77 2.49
C LEU A 7 3.98 -22.24 2.55
N ILE A 8 3.03 -21.59 3.22
CA ILE A 8 3.02 -20.13 3.44
C ILE A 8 4.12 -19.75 4.45
N GLN A 9 4.29 -20.53 5.51
CA GLN A 9 5.38 -20.32 6.47
C GLN A 9 6.75 -20.61 5.84
N GLN A 10 6.87 -21.68 5.03
CA GLN A 10 8.10 -21.94 4.26
C GLN A 10 8.37 -20.88 3.19
N CYS A 11 7.36 -20.32 2.51
CA CYS A 11 7.58 -19.23 1.56
C CYS A 11 7.97 -17.92 2.27
N GLY A 12 7.41 -17.64 3.44
CA GLY A 12 7.80 -16.53 4.30
C GLY A 12 9.22 -16.67 4.83
N GLU A 13 9.61 -17.86 5.31
CA GLU A 13 10.96 -18.16 5.79
C GLU A 13 11.98 -18.24 4.64
N THR A 14 11.61 -18.82 3.49
CA THR A 14 12.47 -18.87 2.29
C THR A 14 12.63 -17.49 1.65
N MET A 15 11.60 -16.62 1.69
CA MET A 15 11.75 -15.20 1.31
C MET A 15 12.66 -14.45 2.30
N LYS A 16 12.52 -14.71 3.62
CA LYS A 16 13.41 -14.15 4.65
C LYS A 16 14.87 -14.57 4.49
N GLU A 17 15.12 -15.82 4.10
CA GLU A 17 16.47 -16.38 3.98
C GLU A 17 17.10 -16.18 2.59
N THR A 18 16.32 -16.01 1.51
CA THR A 18 16.88 -16.02 0.14
C THR A 18 16.45 -14.85 -0.74
N VAL A 19 15.40 -14.09 -0.39
CA VAL A 19 14.87 -13.03 -1.25
C VAL A 19 14.67 -11.74 -0.48
N ASN A 20 15.79 -11.05 -0.24
CA ASN A 20 15.73 -9.60 -0.27
C ASN A 20 15.10 -9.22 -1.63
N VAL A 21 14.15 -8.29 -1.67
CA VAL A 21 13.61 -7.74 -2.94
C VAL A 21 14.76 -7.28 -3.86
N LYS A 22 15.93 -6.98 -3.30
CA LYS A 22 17.20 -6.75 -4.01
C LYS A 22 17.83 -7.98 -4.68
N THR A 23 17.75 -9.19 -4.13
CA THR A 23 18.38 -10.40 -4.70
C THR A 23 17.55 -11.06 -5.80
N ALA A 24 16.22 -11.13 -5.70
CA ALA A 24 15.41 -11.66 -6.81
C ALA A 24 15.53 -10.81 -8.09
N GLY A 25 15.80 -9.50 -7.95
CA GLY A 25 16.13 -8.61 -9.06
C GLY A 25 17.26 -9.13 -9.95
N ASN A 26 18.30 -9.73 -9.35
CA ASN A 26 19.58 -10.02 -10.02
C ASN A 26 19.72 -11.46 -10.56
N TYR A 27 18.87 -12.41 -10.16
CA TYR A 27 19.05 -13.84 -10.49
C TYR A 27 18.12 -14.41 -11.58
N GLY A 28 17.43 -13.58 -12.36
CA GLY A 28 16.68 -14.06 -13.54
C GLY A 28 15.54 -15.06 -13.26
N LEU A 29 15.05 -15.12 -12.01
CA LEU A 29 13.92 -15.98 -11.62
C LEU A 29 12.59 -15.26 -11.90
N ASP A 30 12.31 -14.99 -13.18
CA ASP A 30 11.08 -14.33 -13.61
C ASP A 30 9.82 -15.12 -13.22
N SER A 31 9.93 -16.45 -13.13
CA SER A 31 8.86 -17.33 -12.67
C SER A 31 8.54 -17.14 -11.18
N VAL A 32 9.54 -16.88 -10.33
CA VAL A 32 9.35 -16.62 -8.90
C VAL A 32 8.76 -15.24 -8.69
N LYS A 33 9.29 -14.21 -9.37
CA LYS A 33 8.73 -12.85 -9.34
C LYS A 33 7.25 -12.84 -9.75
N LYS A 34 6.92 -13.57 -10.82
CA LYS A 34 5.54 -13.67 -11.30
C LYS A 34 4.61 -14.29 -10.25
N LYS A 35 5.02 -15.41 -9.65
CA LYS A 35 4.24 -16.07 -8.59
C LYS A 35 4.08 -15.20 -7.34
N CYS A 36 5.12 -14.47 -6.94
CA CYS A 36 5.03 -13.53 -5.83
C CYS A 36 4.04 -12.39 -6.15
N LEU A 37 4.11 -11.82 -7.35
CA LEU A 37 3.17 -10.78 -7.77
C LEU A 37 1.73 -11.31 -7.80
N GLU A 38 1.50 -12.49 -8.36
CA GLU A 38 0.19 -13.16 -8.34
C GLU A 38 -0.32 -13.40 -6.92
N TRP A 39 0.56 -13.79 -6.00
CA TRP A 39 0.19 -13.93 -4.59
C TRP A 39 -0.25 -12.58 -4.01
N PHE A 40 0.54 -11.51 -4.20
CA PHE A 40 0.18 -10.18 -3.71
C PHE A 40 -1.15 -9.68 -4.30
N LEU A 41 -1.42 -9.93 -5.58
CA LEU A 41 -2.68 -9.53 -6.21
C LEU A 41 -3.91 -10.16 -5.55
N ASN A 42 -3.78 -11.38 -5.03
CA ASN A 42 -4.87 -12.07 -4.34
C ASN A 42 -4.93 -11.79 -2.83
N ASN A 43 -3.81 -11.39 -2.23
CA ASN A 43 -3.65 -11.35 -0.77
C ASN A 43 -3.47 -9.95 -0.19
N LEU A 44 -3.07 -8.94 -0.97
CA LEU A 44 -2.75 -7.60 -0.46
C LEU A 44 -3.94 -6.95 0.26
N MET A 45 -5.17 -7.18 -0.21
CA MET A 45 -6.37 -6.57 0.36
C MET A 45 -7.07 -7.44 1.42
N THR A 46 -6.67 -8.71 1.55
CA THR A 46 -7.30 -9.71 2.44
C THR A 46 -6.41 -10.10 3.62
N HIS A 47 -5.10 -10.07 3.44
CA HIS A 47 -4.09 -10.50 4.40
C HIS A 47 -3.02 -9.42 4.58
N GLN A 48 -3.45 -8.22 4.95
CA GLN A 48 -2.51 -7.14 5.27
C GLN A 48 -1.72 -7.48 6.53
N ASP A 49 -0.44 -7.14 6.52
CA ASP A 49 0.45 -7.18 7.67
C ASP A 49 1.38 -5.96 7.62
N VAL A 50 1.75 -5.42 8.78
CA VAL A 50 2.57 -4.22 8.88
C VAL A 50 3.95 -4.43 8.26
N GLU A 51 4.58 -5.58 8.54
CA GLU A 51 5.92 -5.88 8.03
C GLU A 51 5.85 -6.12 6.53
N LEU A 52 4.82 -6.86 6.07
CA LEU A 52 4.57 -7.03 4.65
C LEU A 52 4.44 -5.70 3.92
N LEU A 53 3.66 -4.75 4.44
CA LEU A 53 3.48 -3.43 3.82
C LEU A 53 4.77 -2.61 3.79
N LYS A 54 5.62 -2.69 4.83
CA LYS A 54 6.92 -1.99 4.85
C LYS A 54 7.87 -2.49 3.76
N GLU A 55 7.84 -3.79 3.46
CA GLU A 55 8.71 -4.41 2.46
C GLU A 55 8.33 -4.05 1.01
N LEU A 56 7.12 -3.55 0.78
CA LEU A 56 6.64 -3.18 -0.56
C LEU A 56 7.24 -1.86 -1.03
N SER A 57 8.17 -1.94 -1.98
CA SER A 57 8.70 -0.77 -2.67
C SER A 57 7.63 -0.04 -3.50
N ILE A 58 7.87 1.24 -3.79
CA ILE A 58 7.00 2.07 -4.65
C ILE A 58 6.71 1.40 -5.99
N ASN A 59 7.71 0.78 -6.63
CA ASN A 59 7.53 0.14 -7.93
C ASN A 59 6.65 -1.11 -7.85
N VAL A 60 6.79 -1.92 -6.79
CA VAL A 60 5.93 -3.09 -6.58
C VAL A 60 4.50 -2.64 -6.29
N MET A 61 4.32 -1.67 -5.39
CA MET A 61 2.98 -1.15 -5.08
C MET A 61 2.31 -0.55 -6.32
N LYS A 62 3.06 0.20 -7.15
CA LYS A 62 2.58 0.72 -8.44
C LYS A 62 2.06 -0.40 -9.35
N GLN A 63 2.81 -1.50 -9.48
CA GLN A 63 2.39 -2.65 -10.30
C GLN A 63 1.15 -3.34 -9.75
N LEU A 64 1.03 -3.44 -8.42
CA LEU A 64 -0.11 -4.08 -7.77
C LEU A 64 -1.40 -3.27 -7.98
N ILE A 65 -1.39 -1.97 -7.70
CA ILE A 65 -2.57 -1.12 -7.85
C ILE A 65 -2.93 -0.90 -9.32
N GLY A 66 -1.94 -0.83 -10.21
CA GLY A 66 -2.17 -0.72 -11.65
C GLY A 66 -2.70 -2.01 -12.32
N SER A 67 -2.72 -3.13 -11.60
CA SER A 67 -3.16 -4.41 -12.14
C SER A 67 -4.69 -4.55 -12.06
N SER A 68 -5.32 -4.88 -13.18
CA SER A 68 -6.74 -5.26 -13.24
C SER A 68 -7.05 -6.55 -12.46
N ASN A 69 -6.03 -7.32 -12.09
CA ASN A 69 -6.16 -8.58 -11.37
C ASN A 69 -6.04 -8.42 -9.85
N LEU A 70 -5.87 -7.19 -9.34
CA LEU A 70 -5.88 -6.94 -7.90
C LEU A 70 -7.27 -7.30 -7.35
N PHE A 71 -7.31 -8.24 -6.41
CA PHE A 71 -8.53 -8.64 -5.75
C PHE A 71 -8.90 -7.59 -4.70
N VAL A 72 -10.02 -6.90 -4.92
CA VAL A 72 -10.58 -5.90 -4.00
C VAL A 72 -11.92 -6.44 -3.51
N MET A 73 -12.07 -6.62 -2.19
CA MET A 73 -13.26 -7.26 -1.62
C MET A 73 -14.49 -6.35 -1.58
N GLN A 74 -14.31 -5.06 -1.28
CA GLN A 74 -15.41 -4.18 -0.91
C GLN A 74 -15.55 -3.02 -1.92
N VAL A 75 -14.75 -1.97 -1.79
CA VAL A 75 -14.84 -0.78 -2.66
C VAL A 75 -13.46 -0.17 -2.93
N GLU A 76 -13.39 0.72 -3.92
CA GLU A 76 -12.16 1.45 -4.26
C GLU A 76 -11.60 2.27 -3.07
N MET A 77 -12.47 2.66 -2.12
CA MET A 77 -12.07 3.36 -0.89
C MET A 77 -11.13 2.52 -0.01
N ASP A 78 -11.24 1.19 -0.03
CA ASP A 78 -10.33 0.32 0.72
C ASP A 78 -8.93 0.34 0.11
N VAL A 79 -8.84 0.44 -1.22
CA VAL A 79 -7.58 0.59 -1.94
C VAL A 79 -6.91 1.91 -1.57
N TYR A 80 -7.69 3.00 -1.52
CA TYR A 80 -7.20 4.29 -1.03
C TYR A 80 -6.67 4.20 0.41
N THR A 81 -7.44 3.58 1.30
CA THR A 81 -7.07 3.43 2.71
C THR A 81 -5.79 2.61 2.88
N ALA A 82 -5.68 1.49 2.15
CA ALA A 82 -4.49 0.66 2.12
C ALA A 82 -3.26 1.44 1.61
N LEU A 83 -3.42 2.23 0.55
CA LEU A 83 -2.33 3.07 0.02
C LEU A 83 -1.91 4.17 0.98
N LYS A 84 -2.87 4.80 1.66
CA LYS A 84 -2.61 5.80 2.70
C LYS A 84 -1.79 5.20 3.85
N GLN A 85 -2.19 4.03 4.35
CA GLN A 85 -1.48 3.31 5.39
C GLN A 85 -0.08 2.86 4.96
N TRP A 86 0.04 2.30 3.74
CA TRP A 86 1.34 1.94 3.17
C TRP A 86 2.27 3.14 3.04
N MET A 87 1.78 4.27 2.51
CA MET A 87 2.56 5.50 2.37
C MET A 87 3.07 6.00 3.73
N PHE A 88 2.23 5.95 4.77
CA PHE A 88 2.66 6.25 6.13
C PHE A 88 3.80 5.34 6.62
N LEU A 89 3.71 4.02 6.38
CA LEU A 89 4.78 3.08 6.74
C LEU A 89 6.09 3.33 5.99
N GLN A 90 6.02 3.81 4.74
CA GLN A 90 7.20 4.22 3.97
C GLN A 90 7.82 5.52 4.52
N LEU A 91 7.01 6.45 5.03
CA LEU A 91 7.45 7.73 5.59
C LEU A 91 7.92 7.61 7.05
N VAL A 92 7.43 6.61 7.79
CA VAL A 92 7.78 6.34 9.18
C VAL A 92 8.21 4.88 9.36
N PRO A 93 9.39 4.48 8.83
CA PRO A 93 9.82 3.08 8.87
C PRO A 93 10.02 2.53 10.29
N SER A 94 10.23 3.42 11.29
CA SER A 94 10.38 3.07 12.69
C SER A 94 9.07 2.71 13.40
N TRP A 95 7.92 2.96 12.79
CA TRP A 95 6.62 2.64 13.37
C TRP A 95 6.43 1.11 13.48
N ASN A 96 6.01 0.61 14.63
CA ASN A 96 5.94 -0.82 14.94
C ASN A 96 4.66 -1.22 15.70
N GLY A 97 3.57 -0.47 15.49
CA GLY A 97 2.26 -0.77 16.07
C GLY A 97 1.54 -1.92 15.36
N SER A 98 0.33 -2.23 15.83
CA SER A 98 -0.54 -3.24 15.22
C SER A 98 -1.37 -2.68 14.06
N LEU A 99 -1.83 -3.53 13.14
CA LEU A 99 -2.75 -3.11 12.05
C LEU A 99 -4.00 -2.38 12.56
N LYS A 100 -4.53 -2.77 13.72
CA LYS A 100 -5.69 -2.11 14.35
C LYS A 100 -5.41 -0.65 14.70
N GLN A 101 -4.15 -0.31 15.00
CA GLN A 101 -3.71 1.05 15.30
C GLN A 101 -3.25 1.81 14.06
N LEU A 102 -2.92 1.09 12.98
CA LEU A 102 -2.27 1.66 11.79
C LEU A 102 -3.08 2.80 11.17
N LEU A 103 -4.39 2.62 10.97
CA LEU A 103 -5.23 3.65 10.38
C LEU A 103 -5.28 4.91 11.28
N THR A 104 -5.56 4.72 12.57
CA THR A 104 -5.62 5.82 13.54
C THR A 104 -4.31 6.61 13.61
N GLU A 105 -3.18 5.92 13.69
CA GLU A 105 -1.86 6.58 13.74
C GLU A 105 -1.52 7.29 12.43
N THR A 106 -1.92 6.71 11.30
CA THR A 106 -1.79 7.34 9.98
C THR A 106 -2.59 8.65 9.92
N ASP A 107 -3.85 8.64 10.36
CA ASP A 107 -4.71 9.82 10.35
C ASP A 107 -4.18 10.92 11.25
N VAL A 108 -3.69 10.56 12.44
CA VAL A 108 -3.05 11.50 13.38
C VAL A 108 -1.78 12.09 12.77
N TRP A 109 -0.95 11.28 12.11
CA TRP A 109 0.30 11.73 11.51
C TRP A 109 0.06 12.75 10.39
N PHE A 110 -0.84 12.46 9.45
CA PHE A 110 -1.18 13.38 8.37
C PHE A 110 -1.87 14.63 8.90
N SER A 111 -2.79 14.50 9.86
CA SER A 111 -3.51 15.64 10.42
C SER A 111 -2.61 16.63 11.15
N LYS A 112 -1.59 16.14 11.87
CA LYS A 112 -0.59 17.01 12.53
C LYS A 112 0.24 17.81 11.52
N ARG A 113 0.55 17.21 10.37
CA ARG A 113 1.42 17.80 9.36
C ARG A 113 0.70 18.63 8.31
N LYS A 114 -0.64 18.62 8.26
CA LYS A 114 -1.41 19.49 7.34
C LYS A 114 -1.03 20.98 7.44
N ARG A 115 -0.66 21.43 8.65
CA ARG A 115 -0.21 22.81 8.88
C ARG A 115 1.17 23.09 8.28
N ASP A 116 2.01 22.06 8.16
CA ASP A 116 3.39 22.18 7.67
C ASP A 116 3.43 22.35 6.15
N PHE A 117 2.34 22.02 5.46
CA PHE A 117 2.25 22.04 3.99
C PHE A 117 1.35 23.18 3.46
N GLU A 118 1.02 24.17 4.30
CA GLU A 118 0.24 25.37 3.88
C GLU A 118 -1.08 25.07 3.14
N GLY A 119 -1.69 23.91 3.41
CA GLY A 119 -2.92 23.48 2.73
C GLY A 119 -2.71 22.87 1.33
N MET A 120 -1.47 22.68 0.87
CA MET A 120 -1.20 21.92 -0.34
C MET A 120 -1.46 20.42 -0.11
N PRO A 121 -1.99 19.68 -1.10
CA PRO A 121 -2.14 18.24 -1.01
C PRO A 121 -0.80 17.55 -0.76
N PHE A 122 -0.77 16.54 0.12
CA PHE A 122 0.48 15.88 0.51
C PHE A 122 1.26 15.34 -0.70
N LEU A 123 0.57 14.77 -1.70
CA LEU A 123 1.22 14.22 -2.90
C LEU A 123 1.93 15.27 -3.77
N GLU A 124 1.64 16.56 -3.59
CA GLU A 124 2.33 17.65 -4.29
C GLU A 124 3.60 18.11 -3.56
N THR A 125 3.76 17.74 -2.29
CA THR A 125 4.96 18.05 -1.50
C THR A 125 6.18 17.28 -2.00
N GLU A 126 7.39 17.73 -1.68
CA GLU A 126 8.63 16.99 -2.00
C GLU A 126 8.64 15.57 -1.40
N GLN A 127 8.00 15.38 -0.23
CA GLN A 127 7.89 14.06 0.41
C GLN A 127 6.85 13.16 -0.28
N GLY A 128 5.79 13.74 -0.83
CA GLY A 128 4.70 13.02 -1.49
C GLY A 128 4.97 12.64 -2.95
N LYS A 129 5.80 13.42 -3.66
CA LYS A 129 6.12 13.22 -5.10
C LYS A 129 6.45 11.77 -5.50
N PRO A 130 7.25 10.99 -4.75
CA PRO A 130 7.55 9.61 -5.12
C PRO A 130 6.30 8.71 -5.20
N PHE A 131 5.28 9.00 -4.41
CA PHE A 131 4.05 8.20 -4.27
C PHE A 131 3.01 8.52 -5.34
N VAL A 132 3.08 9.69 -5.99
CA VAL A 132 2.15 10.13 -7.04
C VAL A 132 1.95 9.05 -8.11
N SER A 133 3.03 8.39 -8.52
CA SER A 133 2.96 7.35 -9.56
C SER A 133 2.13 6.13 -9.17
N VAL A 134 1.98 5.85 -7.87
CA VAL A 134 1.13 4.79 -7.34
C VAL A 134 -0.32 5.27 -7.27
N PHE A 135 -0.55 6.42 -6.63
CA PHE A 135 -1.90 6.97 -6.41
C PHE A 135 -2.63 7.33 -7.72
N ARG A 136 -1.92 7.61 -8.81
CA ARG A 136 -2.52 7.78 -10.15
C ARG A 136 -3.27 6.57 -10.69
N HIS A 137 -3.06 5.38 -10.12
CA HIS A 137 -3.80 4.17 -10.51
C HIS A 137 -5.12 4.02 -9.74
N LEU A 138 -5.36 4.83 -8.70
CA LEU A 138 -6.65 4.87 -8.02
C LEU A 138 -7.72 5.41 -8.98
N ARG A 139 -8.87 4.75 -9.00
CA ARG A 139 -10.03 5.20 -9.75
C ARG A 139 -10.85 6.13 -8.87
N LEU A 140 -10.34 7.34 -8.63
CA LEU A 140 -10.96 8.33 -7.73
C LEU A 140 -12.44 8.57 -8.04
N GLN A 141 -12.84 8.51 -9.31
CA GLN A 141 -14.24 8.61 -9.75
C GLN A 141 -15.18 7.61 -9.04
N TYR A 142 -14.70 6.40 -8.71
CA TYR A 142 -15.48 5.38 -8.00
C TYR A 142 -15.49 5.58 -6.49
N ILE A 143 -14.59 6.41 -5.96
CA ILE A 143 -14.55 6.80 -4.54
C ILE A 143 -15.46 8.00 -4.31
N ILE A 144 -15.31 9.07 -5.10
CA ILE A 144 -16.03 10.35 -4.90
C ILE A 144 -17.52 10.29 -5.28
N SER A 145 -17.95 9.18 -5.90
CA SER A 145 -19.37 8.91 -6.15
C SER A 145 -20.16 8.72 -4.84
N ASP A 146 -19.48 8.34 -3.76
CA ASP A 146 -20.04 8.31 -2.41
C ASP A 146 -19.66 9.59 -1.64
N LEU A 147 -20.65 10.28 -1.08
CA LEU A 147 -20.44 11.55 -0.38
C LEU A 147 -19.58 11.38 0.89
N ALA A 148 -19.70 10.26 1.60
CA ALA A 148 -18.92 10.03 2.80
C ALA A 148 -17.45 9.79 2.45
N SER A 149 -17.18 8.97 1.44
CA SER A 149 -15.84 8.77 0.88
C SER A 149 -15.24 10.07 0.33
N ALA A 150 -16.01 10.87 -0.43
CA ALA A 150 -15.55 12.16 -0.94
C ALA A 150 -15.09 13.11 0.18
N ARG A 151 -15.86 13.20 1.26
CA ARG A 151 -15.49 14.00 2.45
C ARG A 151 -14.22 13.51 3.11
N ILE A 152 -13.99 12.19 3.17
CA ILE A 152 -12.75 11.64 3.74
C ILE A 152 -11.55 12.02 2.87
N ILE A 153 -11.63 11.88 1.55
CA ILE A 153 -10.56 12.27 0.62
C ILE A 153 -10.22 13.75 0.75
N GLU A 154 -11.26 14.61 0.78
CA GLU A 154 -11.09 16.05 0.93
C GLU A 154 -10.45 16.41 2.27
N GLN A 155 -10.98 15.85 3.36
CA GLN A 155 -10.44 16.05 4.70
C GLN A 155 -8.99 15.62 4.81
N ASP A 156 -8.62 14.49 4.22
CA ASP A 156 -7.28 13.95 4.24
C ASP A 156 -6.26 14.84 3.52
N SER A 157 -6.71 15.56 2.48
CA SER A 157 -5.88 16.46 1.67
C SER A 157 -4.59 15.76 1.19
N LEU A 158 -4.68 14.48 0.81
CA LEU A 158 -3.56 13.71 0.30
C LEU A 158 -3.44 13.83 -1.21
N VAL A 159 -4.57 13.62 -1.89
CA VAL A 159 -4.67 13.62 -3.34
C VAL A 159 -5.15 14.99 -3.83
N PRO A 160 -4.59 15.55 -4.91
CA PRO A 160 -5.10 16.78 -5.49
C PRO A 160 -6.56 16.65 -5.87
N SER A 161 -7.33 17.70 -5.63
CA SER A 161 -8.65 17.89 -6.22
C SER A 161 -8.42 18.26 -7.69
N GLU A 162 -8.78 17.39 -8.63
CA GLU A 162 -8.87 17.79 -10.04
C GLU A 162 -10.01 18.80 -10.26
#